data_AF-A0A8D8E570-F1
#
_entry.id   AF-A0A8D8E570-F1
#
_cell.length_a   1.000
_cell.length_b   1.000
_cell.length_c   1.000
_cell.angle_alpha   90.00
_cell.angle_beta   90.00
_cell.angle_gamma   90.00
#
_symmetry.space_group_name_H-M   'P 1'
#
loop_
_entity.id
_entity.type
_entity.pdbx_description
1 polymer ?
#
loop_
_entity_poly.entity_id
_entity_poly.type
_entity_poly.pdbx_seq_one_letter_code
_entity_poly.pdbx_strand_id
1 'polypeptide(L)'
;MIETAQIISVAAVLASFLVGYKYGNRLSNNNAGKSSNSRESSDQPSSNEEEENVFSDGGHGDCKMILVVRNDLKMGKGKIAAQCGHAAVGAVENARKNPNLLRKWRNSGQAKIAVKVESEEKMME
;
A
#
# COMPACT_ATOMS: atom_id res chain seq x y z
N MET A 1 3.82 -51.68 2.19
CA MET A 1 5.19 -51.14 2.32
C MET A 1 5.11 -49.67 2.00
N ILE A 2 5.41 -48.79 2.97
CA ILE A 2 5.46 -47.35 2.69
C ILE A 2 6.64 -47.13 1.73
N GLU A 3 6.38 -46.59 0.55
CA GLU A 3 7.43 -46.32 -0.44
C GLU A 3 8.42 -45.32 0.13
N THR A 4 9.71 -45.67 0.05
CA THR A 4 10.82 -44.82 0.49
C THR A 4 10.76 -43.41 -0.13
N ALA A 5 10.20 -43.29 -1.34
CA ALA A 5 9.93 -42.01 -2.00
C ALA A 5 8.97 -41.10 -1.21
N GLN A 6 7.87 -41.63 -0.65
CA GLN A 6 6.93 -40.83 0.13
C GLN A 6 7.55 -40.33 1.43
N ILE A 7 8.40 -41.14 2.07
CA ILE A 7 9.11 -40.75 3.31
C ILE A 7 10.07 -39.58 3.03
N ILE A 8 10.80 -39.62 1.91
CA ILE A 8 11.73 -38.56 1.52
C ILE A 8 10.97 -37.26 1.23
N SER A 9 9.86 -37.31 0.49
CA SER A 9 9.05 -36.13 0.17
C SER A 9 8.46 -35.49 1.43
N VAL A 10 7.90 -36.29 2.35
CA VAL A 10 7.35 -35.77 3.61
C VAL A 10 8.44 -35.15 4.47
N ALA A 11 9.61 -35.80 4.57
CA ALA A 11 10.75 -35.25 5.31
C ALA A 11 11.25 -33.92 4.71
N ALA A 12 11.32 -33.82 3.38
CA ALA A 12 11.75 -32.59 2.70
C ALA A 12 10.77 -31.43 2.91
N VAL A 13 9.46 -31.70 2.89
CA VAL A 13 8.42 -30.69 3.15
C VAL A 13 8.49 -30.21 4.61
N LEU A 14 8.62 -31.12 5.57
CA LEU A 14 8.72 -30.77 6.99
C LEU A 14 10.01 -29.98 7.29
N ALA A 15 11.15 -30.39 6.73
CA ALA A 15 12.41 -29.67 6.87
C ALA A 15 12.32 -28.24 6.29
N SER A 16 11.72 -28.10 5.10
CA SER A 16 11.53 -26.80 4.44
C SER A 16 10.62 -25.88 5.26
N PHE A 17 9.54 -26.42 5.84
CA PHE A 17 8.64 -25.67 6.70
C PHE A 17 9.33 -25.21 7.99
N LEU A 18 10.12 -26.07 8.63
CA LEU A 18 10.85 -25.72 9.87
C LEU A 18 11.94 -24.66 9.62
N VAL A 19 12.68 -24.77 8.52
CA VAL A 19 13.67 -23.77 8.12
C VAL A 19 12.99 -22.45 7.79
N GLY A 20 11.91 -22.49 7.02
CA GLY A 20 11.09 -21.30 6.70
C GLY A 20 10.51 -20.64 7.95
N TYR A 21 9.96 -21.42 8.88
CA TYR A 21 9.38 -20.92 10.14
C TYR A 21 10.44 -20.27 11.04
N LYS A 22 11.63 -20.88 11.17
CA LYS A 22 12.74 -20.31 11.95
C LYS A 22 13.29 -19.01 11.33
N TYR A 23 13.38 -18.95 10.00
CA TYR A 23 13.80 -17.75 9.29
C TYR A 23 12.76 -16.63 9.40
N GLY A 24 11.47 -16.97 9.28
CA GLY A 24 10.34 -16.05 9.47
C GLY A 24 10.26 -15.48 10.89
N ASN A 25 10.39 -16.32 11.93
CA ASN A 25 10.38 -15.84 13.32
C ASN A 25 11.57 -14.95 13.67
N ARG A 26 12.75 -15.14 13.05
CA ARG A 26 13.88 -14.20 13.22
C ARG A 26 13.60 -12.83 12.62
N LEU A 27 12.88 -12.76 11.50
CA LEU A 27 12.42 -11.48 10.93
C LEU A 27 11.35 -10.84 11.81
N SER A 28 10.44 -11.63 12.40
CA SER A 28 9.39 -11.14 13.30
C SER A 28 9.93 -10.61 14.63
N ASN A 29 10.98 -11.24 15.20
CA ASN A 29 11.57 -10.79 16.48
C ASN A 29 12.37 -9.48 16.36
N ASN A 30 12.86 -9.12 15.16
CA ASN A 30 13.56 -7.85 14.96
C ASN A 30 12.61 -6.64 14.87
N ASN A 31 11.29 -6.87 14.79
CA ASN A 31 10.25 -5.82 14.77
C ASN A 31 9.52 -5.66 16.12
N ALA A 32 9.87 -6.43 17.16
CA ALA A 32 9.28 -6.32 18.51
C ALA A 32 9.88 -5.16 19.34
N GLY A 33 10.12 -4.01 18.71
CA GLY A 33 10.82 -2.87 19.30
C GLY A 33 10.29 -1.52 18.84
N LYS A 34 8.98 -1.37 18.59
CA LYS A 34 8.34 -0.03 18.56
C LYS A 34 6.81 -0.13 18.53
N SER A 35 6.16 0.26 19.63
CA SER A 35 5.08 1.24 19.68
C SER A 35 4.17 0.96 20.88
N SER A 36 4.44 1.70 21.95
CA SER A 36 3.53 1.91 23.07
C SER A 36 2.40 2.87 22.68
N ASN A 37 1.32 2.74 23.45
CA ASN A 37 0.27 3.72 23.75
C ASN A 37 -1.01 3.77 22.88
N SER A 38 -2.04 3.10 23.44
CA SER A 38 -3.17 3.73 24.15
C SER A 38 -4.50 3.94 23.41
N ARG A 39 -5.54 3.59 24.17
CA ARG A 39 -6.95 4.00 24.14
C ARG A 39 -7.90 3.11 23.34
N GLU A 40 -8.38 2.13 24.08
CA GLU A 40 -9.66 1.46 23.93
C GLU A 40 -10.79 2.47 24.23
N SER A 41 -11.70 2.65 23.28
CA SER A 41 -13.01 3.28 23.50
C SER A 41 -14.03 2.47 22.71
N SER A 42 -14.91 1.84 23.47
CA SER A 42 -16.12 1.15 23.05
C SER A 42 -17.17 2.15 22.60
N ASP A 43 -17.73 2.01 21.40
CA ASP A 43 -19.06 2.52 21.06
C ASP A 43 -19.73 1.63 20.00
N GLN A 44 -21.00 1.31 20.26
CA GLN A 44 -21.91 0.45 19.50
C GLN A 44 -22.47 1.14 18.24
N PRO A 45 -22.96 0.38 17.24
CA PRO A 45 -23.37 0.92 15.95
C PRO A 45 -24.82 1.40 15.97
N SER A 46 -25.06 2.63 15.53
CA SER A 46 -26.40 3.06 15.11
C SER A 46 -26.41 3.26 13.60
N SER A 47 -27.16 2.37 12.94
CA SER A 47 -27.56 2.42 11.55
C SER A 47 -28.11 3.79 11.16
N ASN A 48 -27.50 4.41 10.15
CA ASN A 48 -28.19 5.24 9.17
C ASN A 48 -27.45 5.07 7.84
N GLU A 49 -28.17 4.53 6.86
CA GLU A 49 -27.75 4.42 5.48
C GLU A 49 -27.79 5.82 4.86
N GLU A 50 -26.69 6.54 4.99
CA GLU A 50 -26.43 7.74 4.20
C GLU A 50 -25.22 7.43 3.32
N GLU A 51 -25.44 7.37 2.01
CA GLU A 51 -24.36 7.34 1.02
C GLU A 51 -23.58 8.66 1.16
N GLU A 52 -22.61 8.69 2.07
CA GLU A 52 -21.63 9.76 2.13
C GLU A 52 -20.83 9.72 0.83
N ASN A 53 -21.05 10.71 -0.02
CA ASN A 53 -20.10 11.06 -1.06
C ASN A 53 -18.77 11.41 -0.36
N VAL A 54 -17.86 10.44 -0.31
CA VAL A 54 -16.50 10.53 0.26
C VAL A 54 -15.64 11.65 -0.37
N PHE A 55 -16.18 12.32 -1.39
CA PHE A 55 -15.59 13.48 -2.05
C PHE A 55 -16.45 14.73 -1.82
N SER A 56 -16.69 15.10 -0.55
CA SER A 56 -17.24 16.41 -0.24
C SER A 56 -16.19 17.48 -0.57
N ASP A 57 -16.43 18.15 -1.70
CA ASP A 57 -15.72 19.31 -2.25
C ASP A 57 -15.79 20.50 -1.30
N GLY A 58 -14.91 20.47 -0.29
CA GLY A 58 -14.83 21.45 0.79
C GLY A 58 -13.90 22.62 0.50
N GLY A 59 -13.92 23.21 -0.71
CA GLY A 59 -13.55 24.61 -0.98
C GLY A 59 -12.21 25.16 -0.46
N HIS A 60 -11.24 24.33 -0.08
CA HIS A 60 -9.94 24.74 0.49
C HIS A 60 -8.79 24.50 -0.49
N GLY A 61 -8.86 25.11 -1.68
CA GLY A 61 -7.76 25.16 -2.65
C GLY A 61 -7.02 23.84 -2.82
N ASP A 62 -7.69 22.85 -3.40
CA ASP A 62 -7.34 21.43 -3.30
C ASP A 62 -5.91 21.12 -3.73
N CYS A 63 -5.07 20.79 -2.75
CA CYS A 63 -3.80 20.16 -3.07
C CYS A 63 -4.07 18.67 -3.28
N LYS A 64 -3.76 18.16 -4.49
CA LYS A 64 -3.99 16.77 -4.89
C LYS A 64 -2.75 16.15 -5.54
N MET A 65 -2.65 14.83 -5.48
CA MET A 65 -1.61 14.05 -6.16
C MET A 65 -2.19 13.41 -7.42
N ILE A 66 -1.51 13.60 -8.55
CA ILE A 66 -1.87 12.96 -9.82
C ILE A 66 -0.86 11.84 -10.09
N LEU A 67 -1.36 10.65 -10.39
CA LEU A 67 -0.58 9.45 -10.73
C LEU A 67 -0.82 9.14 -12.21
N VAL A 68 0.14 9.46 -13.06
CA VAL A 68 0.04 9.25 -14.51
C VAL A 68 0.51 7.83 -14.84
N VAL A 69 -0.36 7.03 -15.45
CA VAL A 69 -0.10 5.62 -15.76
C VAL A 69 0.00 5.43 -17.27
N ARG A 70 1.11 4.86 -17.72
CA ARG A 70 1.31 4.42 -19.11
C ARG A 70 0.40 3.23 -19.45
N ASN A 71 -0.56 3.47 -20.33
CA ASN A 71 -1.54 2.49 -20.80
C ASN A 71 -1.05 1.68 -22.01
N ASP A 72 -0.04 2.19 -22.72
CA ASP A 72 0.65 1.53 -23.83
C ASP A 72 1.41 0.28 -23.39
N LEU A 73 1.92 0.25 -22.14
CA LEU A 73 2.65 -0.87 -21.57
C LEU A 73 1.78 -2.10 -21.20
N LYS A 74 0.46 -2.02 -21.37
CA LYS A 74 -0.51 -3.12 -21.08
C LYS A 74 -0.29 -3.80 -19.73
N MET A 75 0.05 -3.02 -18.70
CA MET A 75 0.27 -3.54 -17.36
C MET A 75 -1.02 -4.10 -16.74
N GLY A 76 -0.92 -5.24 -16.05
CA GLY A 76 -2.02 -5.77 -15.25
C GLY A 76 -2.35 -4.88 -14.04
N LYS A 77 -3.58 -4.97 -13.53
CA LYS A 77 -4.10 -4.13 -12.43
C LYS A 77 -3.18 -4.11 -11.20
N GLY A 78 -2.63 -5.27 -10.80
CA GLY A 78 -1.70 -5.35 -9.67
C GLY A 78 -0.38 -4.61 -9.90
N LYS A 79 0.17 -4.68 -11.12
CA LYS A 79 1.41 -3.96 -11.48
C LYS A 79 1.17 -2.46 -11.53
N ILE A 80 0.02 -2.02 -12.06
CA ILE A 80 -0.39 -0.61 -12.05
C ILE A 80 -0.46 -0.10 -10.61
N ALA A 81 -1.13 -0.84 -9.71
CA ALA A 81 -1.25 -0.45 -8.31
C ALA A 81 0.12 -0.34 -7.61
N ALA A 82 1.01 -1.31 -7.83
CA ALA A 82 2.37 -1.28 -7.28
C ALA A 82 3.17 -0.05 -7.75
N GLN A 83 3.13 0.26 -9.05
CA GLN A 83 3.82 1.42 -9.61
C GLN A 83 3.23 2.75 -9.11
N CYS A 84 1.90 2.84 -9.00
CA CYS A 84 1.22 3.97 -8.38
C CYS A 84 1.67 4.15 -6.91
N GLY A 85 1.83 3.05 -6.18
CA GLY A 85 2.37 3.05 -4.81
C GLY A 85 3.80 3.59 -4.75
N HIS A 86 4.69 3.11 -5.62
CA HIS A 86 6.07 3.61 -5.70
C HIS A 86 6.13 5.10 -6.02
N ALA A 87 5.37 5.54 -7.03
CA ALA A 87 5.31 6.94 -7.43
C ALA A 87 4.74 7.84 -6.31
N ALA A 88 3.70 7.37 -5.60
CA ALA A 88 3.11 8.12 -4.49
C ALA A 88 4.09 8.32 -3.33
N VAL A 89 4.84 7.27 -2.96
CA VAL A 89 5.87 7.37 -1.90
C VAL A 89 6.97 8.35 -2.33
N GLY A 90 7.49 8.21 -3.55
CA GLY A 90 8.51 9.12 -4.08
C GLY A 90 8.04 10.58 -4.13
N ALA A 91 6.78 10.82 -4.52
CA ALA A 91 6.18 12.15 -4.53
C ALA A 91 6.06 12.73 -3.11
N VAL A 92 5.66 11.93 -2.11
CA VAL A 92 5.60 12.37 -0.71
C VAL A 92 6.99 12.69 -0.17
N GLU A 93 7.99 11.85 -0.45
CA GLU A 93 9.37 12.09 -0.05
C GLU A 93 9.91 13.38 -0.66
N ASN A 94 9.66 13.63 -1.95
CA ASN A 94 10.05 14.88 -2.58
C ASN A 94 9.30 16.09 -1.98
N ALA A 95 8.01 15.94 -1.70
CA ALA A 95 7.19 16.98 -1.06
C ALA A 95 7.62 17.32 0.37
N ARG A 96 8.40 16.46 1.06
CA ARG A 96 8.99 16.81 2.38
C ARG A 96 9.88 18.04 2.33
N LYS A 97 10.45 18.36 1.15
CA LYS A 97 11.22 19.60 0.92
C LYS A 97 10.35 20.86 1.01
N ASN A 98 9.03 20.73 0.88
CA ASN A 98 8.05 21.80 1.08
C ASN A 98 6.99 21.37 2.12
N PRO A 99 7.27 21.53 3.43
CA PRO A 99 6.37 21.07 4.49
C PRO A 99 4.96 21.69 4.45
N ASN A 100 4.83 22.92 3.94
CA ASN A 100 3.55 23.59 3.81
C ASN A 100 2.67 22.92 2.75
N LEU A 101 3.24 22.59 1.59
CA LEU A 101 2.56 21.85 0.52
C LEU A 101 2.11 20.47 1.04
N LEU A 102 3.02 19.74 1.69
CA LEU A 102 2.74 18.41 2.20
C LEU A 102 1.66 18.43 3.30
N ARG A 103 1.69 19.42 4.20
CA ARG A 103 0.65 19.62 5.21
C ARG A 103 -0.70 19.95 4.56
N LYS A 104 -0.71 20.81 3.54
CA LYS A 104 -1.94 21.16 2.81
C LYS A 104 -2.57 19.93 2.16
N TRP A 105 -1.78 19.13 1.42
CA TRP A 105 -2.27 17.87 0.83
C TRP A 105 -2.82 16.90 1.88
N ARG A 106 -2.12 16.76 3.02
CA ARG A 106 -2.58 15.90 4.12
C ARG A 106 -3.89 16.35 4.74
N ASN A 107 -4.04 17.65 4.94
CA ASN A 107 -5.26 18.24 5.48
C ASN A 107 -6.41 18.25 4.47
N SER A 108 -6.11 18.08 3.17
CA SER A 108 -7.09 17.96 2.07
C SER A 108 -7.48 16.51 1.78
N GLY A 109 -7.44 15.62 2.78
CA GLY A 109 -7.81 14.20 2.60
C GLY A 109 -6.82 13.34 1.80
N GLN A 110 -5.63 13.87 1.47
CA GLN A 110 -4.58 13.13 0.75
C GLN A 110 -5.02 12.58 -0.60
N ALA A 111 -5.81 13.35 -1.35
CA ALA A 111 -6.39 12.96 -2.63
C ALA A 111 -5.33 12.44 -3.62
N LYS A 112 -5.62 11.29 -4.24
CA LYS A 112 -4.79 10.63 -5.27
C LYS A 112 -5.68 10.29 -6.45
N ILE A 113 -5.35 10.84 -7.62
CA ILE A 113 -6.12 10.64 -8.85
C ILE A 113 -5.22 9.95 -9.85
N ALA A 114 -5.62 8.76 -10.30
CA ALA A 114 -4.91 8.02 -11.34
C ALA A 114 -5.46 8.42 -12.72
N VAL A 115 -4.57 8.84 -13.62
CA VAL A 115 -4.88 9.19 -15.01
C VAL A 115 -4.06 8.34 -15.96
N LYS A 116 -4.45 8.29 -17.24
CA LYS A 116 -3.78 7.47 -18.25
C LYS A 116 -3.05 8.33 -19.28
N VAL A 117 -1.95 7.81 -19.79
CA VAL A 117 -1.22 8.36 -20.94
C VAL A 117 -0.87 7.23 -21.91
N GLU A 118 -0.82 7.53 -23.20
CA GLU A 118 -0.67 6.53 -24.27
C GLU A 118 0.76 6.43 -24.83
N SER A 119 1.72 7.19 -24.29
CA SER A 119 3.14 7.05 -24.67
C SER A 119 4.07 7.60 -23.58
N GLU A 120 5.34 7.23 -23.68
CA GLU A 120 6.41 7.80 -22.85
C GLU A 120 6.66 9.27 -23.17
N GLU A 121 6.66 9.62 -24.45
CA GLU A 121 6.87 10.99 -24.91
C GLU A 121 5.86 11.95 -24.26
N LYS A 122 4.57 11.61 -24.28
CA LYS A 122 3.51 12.41 -23.63
C LYS A 122 3.61 12.46 -22.10
N MET A 123 4.36 11.56 -21.48
CA MET A 123 4.60 11.57 -20.04
C MET A 123 5.75 12.52 -19.66
N MET A 124 6.67 12.77 -20.60
CA MET A 124 7.87 13.58 -20.40
C MET A 124 7.70 15.03 -20.88
N GLU A 125 6.64 15.31 -21.65
CA GLU A 125 6.16 16.65 -22.02
C GLU A 125 5.62 17.42 -20.81
#